data_AF-D0LLM6-F1
#
_entry.id   AF-D0LLM6-F1
#
_cell.length_a   1.000
_cell.length_b   1.000
_cell.length_c   1.000
_cell.angle_alpha   90.00
_cell.angle_beta   90.00
_cell.angle_gamma   90.00
#
_symmetry.space_group_name_H-M   'P 1'
#
loop_
_entity.id
_entity.type
_entity.pdbx_description
1 polymer ?
#
loop_
_entity_poly.entity_id
_entity_poly.type
_entity_poly.pdbx_seq_one_letter_code
_entity_poly.pdbx_strand_id
1 'polypeptide(L)'
;MSKRIPKFPKTIAILGGDGRRAGWGELRRRVRLFPSSRHGGNGSVRRVVAAIGAGTIEHVVLWTRWLGHADALAAETACKRAGVSVHRVRGGVSQMRALLAALFRGGDCG
;
A
#
# COMPACT_ATOMS: atom_id res chain seq x y z
N MET A 1 28.17 -11.94 3.44
CA MET A 1 27.77 -11.27 2.18
C MET A 1 26.49 -10.49 2.42
N SER A 2 26.57 -9.21 2.80
CA SER A 2 25.39 -8.35 2.95
C SER A 2 24.88 -7.98 1.56
N LYS A 3 23.76 -8.61 1.13
CA LYS A 3 23.01 -8.16 -0.04
C LYS A 3 22.57 -6.73 0.22
N ARG A 4 23.20 -5.74 -0.44
CA ARG A 4 22.68 -4.38 -0.51
C ARG A 4 21.29 -4.46 -1.15
N ILE A 5 20.27 -4.37 -0.32
CA ILE A 5 18.88 -4.24 -0.77
C ILE A 5 18.84 -2.91 -1.54
N PRO A 6 18.48 -2.91 -2.84
CA PRO A 6 18.40 -1.69 -3.60
C PRO A 6 17.43 -0.73 -2.90
N LYS A 7 17.93 0.45 -2.53
CA LYS A 7 17.20 1.52 -1.85
C LYS A 7 16.25 2.18 -2.85
N PHE A 8 15.29 1.40 -3.37
CA PHE A 8 14.19 1.93 -4.16
C PHE A 8 13.45 2.97 -3.31
N PRO A 9 12.89 4.04 -3.91
CA PRO A 9 12.17 5.05 -3.16
C PRO A 9 11.05 4.35 -2.38
N LYS A 10 11.16 4.41 -1.05
CA LYS A 10 10.23 3.87 -0.06
C LYS A 10 8.79 4.19 -0.47
N THR A 11 8.12 3.22 -1.09
CA THR A 11 6.79 3.41 -1.67
C THR A 11 5.77 2.63 -0.86
N ILE A 12 4.71 3.34 -0.46
CA ILE A 12 3.57 2.75 0.23
C ILE A 12 2.50 2.41 -0.80
N ALA A 13 2.10 1.15 -0.88
CA ALA A 13 0.94 0.76 -1.69
C ALA A 13 -0.33 0.87 -0.86
N ILE A 14 -1.41 1.35 -1.46
CA ILE A 14 -2.73 1.40 -0.82
C ILE A 14 -3.71 0.65 -1.70
N LEU A 15 -4.32 -0.37 -1.13
CA LEU A 15 -5.28 -1.22 -1.81
C LEU A 15 -6.69 -0.90 -1.32
N GLY A 16 -7.57 -0.52 -2.24
CA GLY A 16 -8.93 -0.06 -1.97
C GLY A 16 -9.16 1.41 -2.33
N GLY A 17 -10.32 1.93 -1.93
CA GLY A 17 -10.79 3.26 -2.31
C GLY A 17 -11.26 3.34 -3.76
N ASP A 18 -11.61 4.56 -4.17
CA ASP A 18 -12.14 4.90 -5.49
C ASP A 18 -11.06 5.30 -6.51
N GLY A 19 -9.78 5.18 -6.14
CA GLY A 19 -8.64 5.55 -6.98
C GLY A 19 -8.42 7.05 -7.13
N ARG A 20 -9.28 7.90 -6.53
CA ARG A 20 -9.14 9.35 -6.61
C ARG A 20 -7.92 9.79 -5.80
N ARG A 21 -7.02 10.48 -6.49
CA ARG A 21 -5.80 11.05 -5.90
C ARG A 21 -5.98 12.49 -5.42
N ALA A 22 -7.17 13.07 -5.55
CA ALA A 22 -7.43 14.46 -5.17
C ALA A 22 -7.20 14.64 -3.66
N GLY A 23 -6.42 15.65 -3.27
CA GLY A 23 -6.10 15.92 -1.86
C GLY A 23 -4.86 15.22 -1.29
N TRP A 24 -4.14 14.40 -2.07
CA TRP A 24 -2.96 13.64 -1.59
C TRP A 24 -1.66 14.44 -1.59
N GLY A 25 -1.59 15.61 -2.25
CA GLY A 25 -0.41 16.49 -2.24
C GLY A 25 0.90 15.77 -2.63
N GLU A 26 1.96 16.02 -1.86
CA GLU A 26 3.29 15.42 -2.05
C GLU A 26 3.32 13.89 -1.83
N LEU A 27 2.38 13.35 -1.04
CA LEU A 27 2.29 11.90 -0.79
C LEU A 27 2.09 11.11 -2.08
N ARG A 28 1.56 11.75 -3.14
CA ARG A 28 1.37 11.14 -4.46
C ARG A 28 2.65 10.54 -5.06
N ARG A 29 3.83 11.08 -4.72
CA ARG A 29 5.12 10.57 -5.25
C ARG A 29 5.62 9.34 -4.51
N ARG A 30 5.18 9.15 -3.26
CA ARG A 30 5.59 8.03 -2.38
C ARG A 30 4.48 7.02 -2.15
N VAL A 31 3.30 7.23 -2.75
CA VAL A 31 2.13 6.37 -2.60
C VAL A 31 1.66 5.86 -3.96
N ARG A 32 1.48 4.54 -4.05
CA ARG A 32 0.81 3.89 -5.19
C ARG A 32 -0.59 3.45 -4.80
N LEU A 33 -1.59 4.00 -5.47
CA LEU A 33 -2.99 3.67 -5.24
C LEU A 33 -3.43 2.53 -6.18
N PHE A 34 -4.03 1.51 -5.59
CA PHE A 34 -4.63 0.35 -6.26
C PHE A 34 -6.13 0.35 -5.88
N PRO A 35 -7.00 0.98 -6.69
CA PRO A 35 -8.42 1.11 -6.38
C PRO A 35 -9.09 -0.26 -6.19
N SER A 36 -10.22 -0.30 -5.50
CA SER A 36 -10.99 -1.55 -5.40
C SER A 36 -11.66 -1.92 -6.72
N SER A 37 -11.96 -3.21 -6.89
CA SER A 37 -12.66 -3.75 -8.07
C SER A 37 -13.96 -3.00 -8.37
N ARG A 38 -14.72 -2.60 -7.34
CA ARG A 38 -15.97 -1.83 -7.46
C ARG A 38 -15.79 -0.44 -8.09
N HIS A 39 -14.58 0.11 -8.08
CA HIS A 39 -14.27 1.45 -8.62
C HIS A 39 -13.22 1.39 -9.74
N GLY A 40 -13.34 0.40 -10.64
CA GLY A 40 -12.45 0.27 -11.80
C GLY A 40 -11.09 -0.38 -11.48
N GLY A 41 -10.90 -0.88 -10.26
CA GLY A 41 -9.71 -1.57 -9.81
C GLY A 41 -9.61 -3.04 -10.22
N ASN A 42 -10.14 -3.42 -11.38
CA ASN A 42 -9.98 -4.79 -11.88
C ASN A 42 -8.49 -5.11 -12.02
N GLY A 43 -8.06 -6.22 -11.42
CA GLY A 43 -6.66 -6.62 -11.35
C GLY A 43 -5.79 -5.83 -10.38
N SER A 44 -6.34 -4.92 -9.56
CA SER A 44 -5.56 -4.15 -8.56
C SER A 44 -4.80 -5.04 -7.60
N VAL A 45 -5.41 -6.13 -7.13
CA VAL A 45 -4.74 -7.12 -6.27
C VAL A 45 -3.57 -7.76 -7.02
N ARG A 46 -3.76 -8.22 -8.25
CA ARG A 46 -2.66 -8.80 -9.05
C ARG A 46 -1.51 -7.80 -9.24
N ARG A 47 -1.82 -6.53 -9.51
CA ARG A 47 -0.81 -5.48 -9.66
C ARG A 47 -0.08 -5.18 -8.35
N VAL A 48 -0.77 -5.17 -7.20
CA VAL A 48 -0.12 -4.95 -5.90
C VAL A 48 0.79 -6.13 -5.55
N VAL A 49 0.32 -7.35 -5.79
CA VAL A 49 1.11 -8.59 -5.59
C VAL A 49 2.37 -8.59 -6.47
N ALA A 50 2.25 -8.20 -7.74
CA ALA A 50 3.41 -8.05 -8.62
C ALA A 50 4.38 -6.97 -8.12
N ALA A 51 3.88 -5.83 -7.63
CA ALA A 51 4.71 -4.74 -7.11
C ALA A 51 5.46 -5.14 -5.82
N ILE A 52 4.81 -5.92 -4.95
CA ILE A 52 5.40 -6.55 -3.76
C ILE A 52 6.51 -7.52 -4.18
N GLY A 53 6.23 -8.42 -5.13
CA GLY A 53 7.23 -9.39 -5.63
C GLY A 53 8.44 -8.73 -6.29
N ALA A 54 8.25 -7.56 -6.90
CA ALA A 54 9.34 -6.76 -7.47
C ALA A 54 10.18 -6.00 -6.43
N GLY A 55 9.82 -6.05 -5.14
CA GLY A 55 10.55 -5.35 -4.07
C GLY A 55 10.40 -3.83 -4.12
N THR A 56 9.37 -3.31 -4.81
CA THR A 56 9.15 -1.87 -4.98
C THR A 56 8.28 -1.25 -3.88
N ILE A 57 7.73 -2.07 -2.97
CA ILE A 57 6.78 -1.68 -1.93
C ILE A 57 7.34 -2.07 -0.57
N GLU A 58 7.37 -1.12 0.38
CA GLU A 58 7.84 -1.34 1.77
C GLU A 58 6.67 -1.53 2.74
N HIS A 59 5.54 -0.88 2.45
CA HIS A 59 4.33 -0.97 3.24
C HIS A 59 3.12 -1.11 2.34
N VAL A 60 2.17 -1.95 2.77
CA VAL A 60 0.86 -2.07 2.14
C VAL A 60 -0.20 -1.64 3.13
N VAL A 61 -1.04 -0.69 2.72
CA VAL A 61 -2.21 -0.26 3.49
C VAL A 61 -3.47 -0.80 2.84
N LEU A 62 -4.22 -1.61 3.58
CA LEU A 62 -5.49 -2.16 3.16
C LEU A 62 -6.62 -1.26 3.63
N TRP A 63 -7.30 -0.61 2.68
CA TRP A 63 -8.46 0.21 2.97
C TRP A 63 -9.73 -0.65 2.99
N THR A 64 -9.88 -1.39 4.09
CA THR A 64 -10.85 -2.49 4.26
C THR A 64 -12.31 -2.13 4.03
N ARG A 65 -12.75 -0.87 4.24
CA ARG A 65 -14.13 -0.46 3.94
C ARG A 65 -14.49 -0.53 2.45
N TRP A 66 -13.49 -0.59 1.57
CA TRP A 66 -13.65 -0.63 0.12
C TRP A 66 -13.15 -1.95 -0.48
N LEU A 67 -12.64 -2.87 0.33
CA LEU A 67 -11.92 -4.05 -0.13
C LEU A 67 -12.68 -5.32 0.27
N GLY A 68 -12.86 -6.23 -0.69
CA GLY A 68 -13.45 -7.53 -0.42
C GLY A 68 -12.55 -8.40 0.47
N HIS A 69 -13.15 -9.33 1.21
CA HIS A 69 -12.40 -10.22 2.11
C HIS A 69 -11.32 -11.03 1.39
N ALA A 70 -11.65 -11.59 0.22
CA ALA A 70 -10.70 -12.36 -0.59
C ALA A 70 -9.51 -11.51 -1.07
N ASP A 71 -9.77 -10.27 -1.50
CA ASP A 71 -8.72 -9.35 -1.97
C ASP A 71 -7.76 -8.96 -0.84
N ALA A 72 -8.30 -8.74 0.37
CA ALA A 72 -7.50 -8.44 1.55
C ALA A 72 -6.59 -9.62 1.92
N LEU A 73 -7.13 -10.85 1.96
CA LEU A 73 -6.35 -12.06 2.27
C LEU A 73 -5.26 -12.33 1.24
N ALA A 74 -5.55 -12.13 -0.04
CA ALA A 74 -4.57 -12.30 -1.11
C ALA A 74 -3.39 -11.32 -0.97
N ALA A 75 -3.68 -10.04 -0.69
CA ALA A 75 -2.65 -9.03 -0.45
C ALA A 75 -1.82 -9.35 0.81
N GLU A 76 -2.45 -9.76 1.91
CA GLU A 76 -1.76 -10.14 3.14
C GLU A 76 -0.82 -11.33 2.96
N THR A 77 -1.29 -12.35 2.24
CA THR A 77 -0.50 -13.53 1.95
C THR A 77 0.75 -13.17 1.14
N ALA A 78 0.60 -12.29 0.13
CA ALA A 78 1.72 -11.82 -0.67
C ALA A 78 2.73 -11.00 0.17
N CYS A 79 2.23 -10.12 1.04
CA CYS A 79 3.08 -9.31 1.90
C CYS A 79 3.85 -10.17 2.91
N LYS A 80 3.17 -11.13 3.55
CA LYS A 80 3.80 -12.08 4.49
C LYS A 80 4.93 -12.87 3.82
N ARG A 81 4.72 -13.33 2.58
CA ARG A 81 5.76 -14.05 1.80
C ARG A 81 6.95 -13.16 1.46
N ALA A 82 6.73 -11.87 1.25
CA ALA A 82 7.75 -10.91 0.86
C ALA A 82 8.40 -10.17 2.06
N GLY A 83 7.94 -10.41 3.30
CA GLY A 83 8.41 -9.66 4.47
C GLY A 83 8.00 -8.18 4.46
N VAL A 84 6.92 -7.83 3.75
CA VAL A 84 6.40 -6.46 3.63
C VAL A 84 5.37 -6.21 4.73
N SER A 85 5.46 -5.07 5.42
CA SER A 85 4.51 -4.74 6.50
C SER A 85 3.14 -4.38 5.95
N VAL A 86 2.09 -4.94 6.55
CA VAL A 86 0.69 -4.67 6.20
C VAL A 86 -0.02 -3.90 7.30
N HIS A 87 -0.77 -2.89 6.91
CA HIS A 87 -1.57 -2.05 7.81
C HIS A 87 -3.02 -2.04 7.36
N ARG A 88 -3.98 -2.23 8.27
CA ARG A 88 -5.41 -2.18 7.94
C ARG A 88 -6.00 -0.84 8.39
N VAL A 89 -6.76 -0.21 7.51
CA VAL A 89 -7.56 0.99 7.82
C VAL A 89 -9.01 0.71 7.47
N ARG A 90 -9.91 0.86 8.46
CA ARG A 90 -11.37 0.78 8.26
C ARG A 90 -12.02 2.15 8.07
N GLY A 91 -11.28 3.20 8.44
CA GLY A 91 -11.71 4.59 8.51
C GLY A 91 -11.90 5.33 7.19
N GLY A 92 -12.14 6.64 7.24
CA GLY A 92 -12.14 7.55 6.10
C GLY A 92 -10.74 8.07 5.73
N VAL A 93 -10.71 9.08 4.85
CA VAL A 93 -9.46 9.68 4.35
C VAL A 93 -8.59 10.25 5.48
N SER A 94 -9.18 10.83 6.53
CA SER A 94 -8.41 11.40 7.65
C SER A 94 -7.59 10.34 8.40
N GLN A 95 -8.18 9.18 8.70
CA GLN A 95 -7.46 8.06 9.32
C GLN A 95 -6.39 7.49 8.40
N MET A 96 -6.68 7.40 7.10
CA MET A 96 -5.69 7.01 6.09
C MET A 96 -4.48 7.96 6.09
N ARG A 97 -4.72 9.28 6.10
CA ARG A 97 -3.66 10.29 6.13
C ARG A 97 -2.84 10.24 7.41
N ALA A 98 -3.48 10.05 8.56
CA ALA A 98 -2.79 9.91 9.83
C ALA A 98 -1.85 8.69 9.83
N LEU A 99 -2.32 7.55 9.34
CA LEU A 99 -1.47 6.36 9.20
C LEU A 99 -0.29 6.61 8.27
N LEU A 100 -0.54 7.18 7.08
CA LEU A 100 0.53 7.48 6.14
C LEU A 100 1.57 8.44 6.73
N ALA A 101 1.13 9.48 7.44
CA ALA A 101 2.02 10.40 8.12
C ALA A 101 2.86 9.74 9.22
N ALA A 102 2.32 8.72 9.91
CA ALA A 102 3.07 7.93 10.87
C ALA A 102 4.10 7.01 10.18
N LEU A 103 3.72 6.36 9.08
CA LEU A 103 4.62 5.50 8.29
C LEU A 103 5.77 6.29 7.66
N PHE A 104 5.51 7.52 7.21
CA PHE A 104 6.58 8.38 6.68
C PHE A 104 7.52 8.87 7.79
N ARG A 105 6.99 9.27 8.96
CA ARG A 105 7.82 9.72 10.10
C ARG A 105 8.67 8.60 10.70
N GLY A 106 8.17 7.37 10.74
CA GLY A 106 8.94 6.20 11.19
C GLY A 106 10.05 5.76 10.24
N GLY A 107 10.10 6.31 9.02
CA GLY A 107 11.09 5.97 8.00
C GLY A 107 12.34 6.85 7.99
N ASP A 108 12.41 7.90 8.83
CA ASP A 108 13.47 8.92 8.89
C ASP A 108 14.50 8.68 10.02
N CYS A 109 14.50 7.50 10.65
CA CYS A 109 15.62 7.05 11.48
C CYS A 109 16.63 6.30 10.60
N GLY A 110 17.49 7.03 9.88
CA GLY A 110 18.56 6.44 9.08
C GLY A 110 19.41 7.46 8.35
#